data_AF-A0A8T4XAL8-F1
#
_entry.id   AF-A0A8T4XAL8-F1
#
_cell.length_a   1.000
_cell.length_b   1.000
_cell.length_c   1.000
_cell.angle_alpha   90.00
_cell.angle_beta   90.00
_cell.angle_gamma   90.00
#
_symmetry.space_group_name_H-M   'P 1'
#
loop_
_entity.id
_entity.type
_entity.pdbx_description
1 polymer ?
#
loop_
_entity_poly.entity_id
_entity_poly.type
_entity_poly.pdbx_seq_one_letter_code
_entity_poly.pdbx_strand_id
1 'polypeptide(L)'
;MTETKILPIFPLDLVLFPRQELPLRIFEPRYKQLVDDCMIGDGQFGVCLIDANNSISGWTAPKPIGTIAKITKCEDVELDGMQLHIETIGRNKFKINKIIPPSFPQPPNYDPYSVEGHRNISEIHEKLGTEQKMYIRAEVELIPEIDDNVSLDTWEKLVSMWKNKIIHQALPQIVEPHSLDHVLEKYYLTTEMPTIDYVYSLSAIGAKDPHELQPILEANNMDDLIQRVKELLTVK
;
A
#
# COMPACT_ATOMS: atom_id res chain seq x y z
N MET A 1 8.50 -18.95 16.99
CA MET A 1 9.06 -19.04 15.62
C MET A 1 8.22 -18.10 14.79
N THR A 2 8.82 -17.09 14.17
CA THR A 2 8.09 -16.16 13.30
C THR A 2 7.64 -16.90 12.05
N GLU A 3 6.36 -16.76 11.71
CA GLU A 3 5.75 -17.47 10.59
C GLU A 3 6.28 -16.89 9.28
N THR A 4 6.98 -17.73 8.52
CA THR A 4 7.50 -17.38 7.19
C THR A 4 6.57 -17.96 6.14
N LYS A 5 6.10 -17.13 5.21
CA LYS A 5 5.19 -17.51 4.12
C LYS A 5 5.70 -16.97 2.79
N ILE A 6 5.39 -17.64 1.69
CA ILE A 6 5.58 -17.09 0.34
C ILE A 6 4.32 -16.32 -0.06
N LEU A 7 4.48 -15.05 -0.44
CA LEU A 7 3.38 -14.15 -0.78
C LEU A 7 3.58 -13.58 -2.20
N PRO A 8 2.54 -13.51 -3.05
CA PRO A 8 2.54 -12.66 -4.22
C PRO A 8 2.74 -11.20 -3.81
N ILE A 9 3.57 -10.44 -4.51
CA ILE A 9 3.86 -9.04 -4.21
C ILE A 9 3.35 -8.17 -5.35
N PHE A 10 2.61 -7.14 -4.98
CA PHE A 10 2.08 -6.10 -5.84
C PHE A 10 2.72 -4.76 -5.46
N PRO A 11 3.79 -4.35 -6.17
CA PRO A 11 4.36 -3.02 -6.02
C PRO A 11 3.40 -1.96 -6.54
N LEU A 12 3.04 -0.99 -5.69
CA LEU A 12 2.17 0.14 -6.02
C LEU A 12 2.82 1.45 -5.58
N ASP A 13 2.46 2.56 -6.23
CA ASP A 13 2.84 3.90 -5.77
C ASP A 13 1.89 4.40 -4.68
N LEU A 14 1.73 3.60 -3.63
CA LEU A 14 0.93 3.90 -2.44
C LEU A 14 1.40 3.07 -1.25
N VAL A 15 1.03 3.52 -0.05
CA VAL A 15 1.18 2.75 1.20
C VAL A 15 -0.21 2.28 1.65
N LEU A 16 -0.38 0.96 1.78
CA LEU A 16 -1.55 0.38 2.42
C LEU A 16 -1.25 0.20 3.91
N PHE A 17 -2.01 0.87 4.79
CA PHE A 17 -1.92 0.59 6.22
C PHE A 17 -2.80 -0.60 6.61
N PRO A 18 -2.48 -1.31 7.73
CA PRO A 18 -3.38 -2.30 8.31
C PRO A 18 -4.80 -1.75 8.48
N ARG A 19 -5.80 -2.62 8.29
CA ARG A 19 -7.24 -2.34 8.45
C ARG A 19 -7.84 -1.28 7.52
N GLN A 20 -7.03 -0.66 6.65
CA GLN A 20 -7.53 0.25 5.62
C GLN A 20 -8.01 -0.52 4.40
N GLU A 21 -9.02 0.01 3.73
CA GLU A 21 -9.53 -0.54 2.47
C GLU A 21 -8.70 -0.04 1.30
N LEU A 22 -8.53 -0.90 0.30
CA LEU A 22 -7.87 -0.57 -0.95
C LEU A 22 -8.63 -1.20 -2.12
N PRO A 23 -9.55 -0.44 -2.76
CA PRO A 23 -10.14 -0.85 -4.02
C PRO A 23 -9.11 -0.72 -5.16
N LEU A 24 -9.02 -1.73 -6.03
CA LEU A 24 -8.10 -1.74 -7.17
C LEU A 24 -8.83 -2.12 -8.46
N ARG A 25 -8.38 -1.52 -9.56
CA ARG A 25 -8.75 -1.94 -10.93
C ARG A 25 -7.55 -2.64 -11.55
N ILE A 26 -7.69 -3.93 -11.84
CA ILE A 26 -6.63 -4.77 -12.37
C ILE A 26 -6.87 -4.99 -13.85
N PHE A 27 -5.96 -4.51 -14.67
CA PHE A 27 -6.02 -4.66 -16.14
C PHE A 27 -4.73 -5.26 -16.71
N GLU A 28 -3.62 -5.21 -15.97
CA GLU A 28 -2.34 -5.74 -16.43
C GLU A 28 -2.31 -7.27 -16.29
N PRO A 29 -1.97 -8.05 -17.34
CA PRO A 29 -2.09 -9.52 -17.31
C PRO A 29 -1.33 -10.21 -16.18
N ARG A 30 -0.14 -9.69 -15.79
CA ARG A 30 0.62 -10.27 -14.67
C ARG A 30 -0.09 -10.15 -13.33
N TYR A 31 -0.86 -9.08 -13.12
CA TYR A 31 -1.60 -8.87 -11.90
C TYR A 31 -2.97 -9.54 -11.94
N LYS A 32 -3.54 -9.75 -13.13
CA LYS A 32 -4.68 -10.65 -13.28
C LYS A 32 -4.30 -12.07 -12.84
N GLN A 33 -3.15 -12.59 -13.32
CA GLN A 33 -2.63 -13.88 -12.86
C GLN A 33 -2.43 -13.90 -11.33
N LEU A 34 -1.88 -12.82 -10.75
CA LEU A 34 -1.73 -12.70 -9.30
C LEU A 34 -3.07 -12.83 -8.57
N VAL A 35 -4.11 -12.12 -9.03
CA VAL A 35 -5.44 -12.18 -8.43
C VAL A 35 -6.05 -13.57 -8.59
N ASP A 36 -5.96 -14.17 -9.76
CA ASP A 36 -6.46 -15.53 -10.01
C ASP A 36 -5.80 -16.54 -9.07
N ASP A 37 -4.47 -16.47 -8.91
CA ASP A 37 -3.73 -17.31 -7.96
C ASP A 37 -4.16 -17.07 -6.51
N CYS A 38 -4.43 -15.81 -6.14
CA CYS A 38 -4.94 -15.48 -4.81
C CYS A 38 -6.34 -16.06 -4.59
N MET A 39 -7.24 -15.96 -5.57
CA MET A 39 -8.61 -16.47 -5.47
C MET A 39 -8.68 -17.99 -5.37
N ILE A 40 -7.71 -18.70 -5.95
CA ILE A 40 -7.55 -20.17 -5.79
C ILE A 40 -6.94 -20.51 -4.41
N GLY A 41 -6.06 -19.65 -3.90
CA GLY A 41 -5.39 -19.81 -2.61
C GLY A 41 -6.16 -19.21 -1.43
N ASP A 42 -5.45 -18.42 -0.62
CA ASP A 42 -5.98 -17.81 0.59
C ASP A 42 -6.45 -16.36 0.40
N GLY A 43 -6.56 -15.88 -0.84
CA GLY A 43 -7.01 -14.54 -1.20
C GLY A 43 -6.10 -13.42 -0.72
N GLN A 44 -4.81 -13.68 -0.43
CA GLN A 44 -3.88 -12.69 0.09
C GLN A 44 -2.71 -12.42 -0.86
N PHE A 45 -2.36 -11.13 -0.96
CA PHE A 45 -1.12 -10.68 -1.59
C PHE A 45 -0.52 -9.54 -0.76
N GLY A 46 0.75 -9.22 -1.00
CA GLY A 46 1.46 -8.15 -0.34
C GLY A 46 1.44 -6.88 -1.17
N VAL A 47 1.01 -5.78 -0.57
CA VAL A 47 1.15 -4.44 -1.16
C VAL A 47 2.41 -3.80 -0.59
N CYS A 48 3.30 -3.38 -1.47
CA CYS A 48 4.52 -2.68 -1.11
C CYS A 48 4.62 -1.38 -1.91
N LEU A 49 5.13 -0.33 -1.28
CA LEU A 49 5.49 0.89 -2.01
C LEU A 49 6.58 0.56 -3.04
N ILE A 50 6.51 1.15 -4.22
CA ILE A 50 7.57 1.02 -5.23
C ILE A 50 8.90 1.63 -4.75
N ASP A 51 10.00 1.01 -5.14
CA ASP A 51 11.34 1.56 -4.98
C ASP A 51 11.85 2.07 -6.34
N ALA A 52 11.65 3.36 -6.59
CA ALA A 52 11.99 4.00 -7.87
C ALA A 52 13.46 3.85 -8.30
N ASN A 53 14.36 3.54 -7.35
CA ASN A 53 15.79 3.40 -7.61
C ASN A 53 16.22 1.95 -7.87
N ASN A 54 15.32 0.97 -7.73
CA ASN A 54 15.65 -0.45 -7.81
C ASN A 54 14.71 -1.19 -8.77
N SER A 55 15.27 -2.21 -9.44
CA SER A 55 14.50 -3.10 -10.30
C SER A 55 14.91 -4.57 -10.10
N ILE A 56 13.97 -5.46 -10.37
CA ILE A 56 14.13 -6.91 -10.30
C ILE A 56 13.84 -7.45 -11.69
N SER A 57 14.89 -7.85 -12.41
CA SER A 57 14.76 -8.33 -13.79
C SER A 57 14.06 -7.32 -14.71
N GLY A 58 14.31 -6.02 -14.54
CA GLY A 58 13.66 -4.93 -15.28
C GLY A 58 12.30 -4.49 -14.73
N TRP A 59 11.70 -5.25 -13.81
CA TRP A 59 10.46 -4.86 -13.14
C TRP A 59 10.72 -3.93 -11.96
N THR A 60 9.82 -3.00 -11.66
CA THR A 60 9.92 -2.12 -10.49
C THR A 60 10.01 -2.92 -9.19
N ALA A 61 11.02 -2.64 -8.37
CA ALA A 61 11.21 -3.34 -7.10
C ALA A 61 10.25 -2.81 -6.01
N PRO A 62 9.81 -3.64 -5.06
CA PRO A 62 9.09 -3.21 -3.88
C PRO A 62 10.05 -2.73 -2.78
N LYS A 63 9.59 -1.82 -1.92
CA LYS A 63 10.21 -1.56 -0.62
C LYS A 63 10.14 -2.80 0.29
N PRO A 64 11.06 -2.98 1.25
CA PRO A 64 11.15 -4.21 2.04
C PRO A 64 9.99 -4.44 3.02
N ILE A 65 9.29 -3.39 3.46
CA ILE A 65 8.12 -3.50 4.35
C ILE A 65 6.85 -3.18 3.55
N GLY A 66 5.85 -4.04 3.69
CA GLY A 66 4.53 -3.88 3.08
C GLY A 66 3.42 -4.36 4.00
N THR A 67 2.20 -4.36 3.47
CA THR A 67 0.99 -4.82 4.18
C THR A 67 0.30 -5.90 3.37
N ILE A 68 -0.15 -6.96 4.05
CA ILE A 68 -0.97 -7.99 3.43
C ILE A 68 -2.33 -7.37 3.07
N ALA A 69 -2.69 -7.40 1.80
CA ALA A 69 -4.04 -7.13 1.32
C ALA A 69 -4.80 -8.45 1.22
N LYS A 70 -5.96 -8.53 1.87
CA LYS A 70 -6.90 -9.64 1.74
C LYS A 70 -8.03 -9.22 0.81
N ILE A 71 -8.24 -9.95 -0.28
CA ILE A 71 -9.35 -9.74 -1.20
C ILE A 71 -10.66 -10.08 -0.48
N THR A 72 -11.58 -9.12 -0.43
CA THR A 72 -12.92 -9.26 0.13
C THR A 72 -13.97 -9.43 -0.95
N LYS A 73 -13.72 -8.87 -2.14
CA LYS A 73 -14.62 -8.94 -3.29
C LYS A 73 -13.81 -8.90 -4.59
N CYS A 74 -14.27 -9.63 -5.61
CA CYS A 74 -13.68 -9.65 -6.94
C CYS A 74 -14.79 -9.74 -7.97
N GLU A 75 -14.85 -8.77 -8.89
CA GLU A 75 -15.86 -8.67 -9.93
C GLU A 75 -15.21 -8.35 -11.28
N ASP A 76 -15.73 -8.93 -12.36
CA ASP A 76 -15.39 -8.49 -13.72
C ASP A 76 -16.06 -7.14 -14.00
N VAL A 77 -15.28 -6.15 -14.44
CA VAL A 77 -15.79 -4.82 -14.82
C VAL A 77 -16.42 -4.83 -16.20
N GLU A 78 -15.84 -5.61 -17.10
CA GLU A 78 -16.23 -5.73 -18.50
C GLU A 78 -16.59 -7.19 -18.80
N LEU A 79 -17.54 -7.41 -19.71
CA LEU A 79 -18.02 -8.75 -20.09
C LEU A 79 -16.94 -9.64 -20.72
N ASP A 80 -15.82 -9.05 -21.15
CA ASP A 80 -14.68 -9.75 -21.72
C ASP A 80 -13.69 -10.28 -20.65
N GLY A 81 -13.90 -9.93 -19.38
CA GLY A 81 -13.03 -10.32 -18.26
C GLY A 81 -11.60 -9.76 -18.35
N MET A 82 -11.35 -8.73 -19.17
CA MET A 82 -10.01 -8.14 -19.29
C MET A 82 -9.66 -7.26 -18.09
N GLN A 83 -10.67 -6.82 -17.35
CA GLN A 83 -10.50 -5.91 -16.22
C GLN A 83 -11.28 -6.39 -15.01
N LEU A 84 -10.57 -6.53 -13.90
CA LEU A 84 -11.14 -6.88 -12.60
C LEU A 84 -11.24 -5.65 -11.72
N HIS A 85 -12.34 -5.55 -10.99
CA HIS A 85 -12.44 -4.70 -9.82
C HIS A 85 -12.34 -5.58 -8.59
N ILE A 86 -11.36 -5.29 -7.73
CA ILE A 86 -11.21 -5.98 -6.45
C ILE A 86 -11.34 -4.98 -5.31
N GLU A 87 -12.04 -5.41 -4.27
CA GLU A 87 -12.01 -4.75 -2.97
C GLU A 87 -11.07 -5.55 -2.08
N THR A 88 -10.20 -4.84 -1.36
CA THR A 88 -9.25 -5.45 -0.43
C THR A 88 -9.21 -4.71 0.88
N ILE A 89 -8.83 -5.41 1.95
CA ILE A 89 -8.57 -4.82 3.26
C ILE A 89 -7.16 -5.18 3.74
N GLY A 90 -6.45 -4.19 4.26
CA GLY A 90 -5.15 -4.36 4.90
C GLY A 90 -5.23 -5.24 6.14
N ARG A 91 -4.27 -6.15 6.30
CA ARG A 91 -4.09 -7.04 7.45
C ARG A 91 -2.73 -6.75 8.09
N ASN A 92 -1.99 -7.77 8.44
CA ASN A 92 -0.68 -7.63 9.09
C ASN A 92 0.34 -7.02 8.13
N LYS A 93 1.26 -6.27 8.73
CA LYS A 93 2.48 -5.86 8.06
C LYS A 93 3.40 -7.05 7.90
N PHE A 94 4.29 -6.97 6.93
CA PHE A 94 5.33 -7.98 6.74
C PHE A 94 6.63 -7.35 6.30
N LYS A 95 7.71 -8.09 6.52
CA LYS A 95 9.04 -7.82 5.99
C LYS A 95 9.40 -8.84 4.92
N ILE A 96 9.89 -8.35 3.79
CA ILE A 96 10.49 -9.18 2.74
C ILE A 96 11.86 -9.65 3.24
N ASN A 97 12.01 -10.96 3.40
CA ASN A 97 13.29 -11.58 3.72
C ASN A 97 14.04 -11.99 2.45
N LYS A 98 13.29 -12.43 1.42
CA LYS A 98 13.89 -12.81 0.14
C LYS A 98 12.90 -12.62 -1.01
N ILE A 99 13.39 -12.02 -2.08
CA ILE A 99 12.63 -11.82 -3.32
C ILE A 99 12.78 -13.04 -4.24
N ILE A 100 11.66 -13.48 -4.79
CA ILE A 100 11.56 -14.47 -5.85
C ILE A 100 11.11 -13.72 -7.12
N PRO A 101 11.99 -13.50 -8.09
CA PRO A 101 11.68 -12.71 -9.28
C PRO A 101 10.59 -13.37 -10.14
N PRO A 102 9.91 -12.60 -11.01
CA PRO A 102 9.09 -13.17 -12.07
C PRO A 102 9.89 -14.15 -12.93
N SER A 103 9.21 -15.11 -13.55
CA SER A 103 9.84 -16.18 -14.34
C SER A 103 10.59 -15.66 -15.58
N PHE A 104 10.36 -14.41 -15.99
CA PHE A 104 11.05 -13.78 -17.11
C PHE A 104 11.23 -12.27 -16.87
N PRO A 105 12.28 -11.66 -17.45
CA PRO A 105 12.52 -10.23 -17.31
C PRO A 105 11.46 -9.41 -18.03
N GLN A 106 11.35 -8.14 -17.67
CA GLN A 106 10.48 -7.20 -18.38
C GLN A 106 10.87 -7.14 -19.86
N PRO A 107 9.93 -7.35 -20.80
CA PRO A 107 10.22 -7.20 -22.23
C PRO A 107 10.67 -5.78 -22.57
N PRO A 108 11.55 -5.60 -23.57
CA PRO A 108 11.93 -4.26 -24.01
C PRO A 108 10.72 -3.50 -24.55
N ASN A 109 10.63 -2.20 -24.23
CA ASN A 109 9.50 -1.33 -24.61
C ASN A 109 8.13 -1.84 -24.12
N TYR A 110 8.09 -2.57 -23.00
CA TYR A 110 6.84 -2.98 -22.39
C TYR A 110 6.06 -1.76 -21.88
N ASP A 111 4.86 -1.57 -22.41
CA ASP A 111 3.91 -0.58 -21.92
C ASP A 111 2.69 -1.31 -21.29
N PRO A 112 2.53 -1.26 -19.95
CA PRO A 112 1.43 -1.91 -19.25
C PRO A 112 0.06 -1.28 -19.52
N TYR A 113 -0.01 -0.15 -20.21
CA TYR A 113 -1.28 0.50 -20.61
C TYR A 113 -1.66 0.23 -22.07
N SER A 114 -0.79 -0.43 -22.83
CA SER A 114 -1.01 -0.75 -24.24
C SER A 114 -1.57 -2.16 -24.43
N VAL A 115 -2.44 -2.33 -25.43
CA VAL A 115 -2.95 -3.64 -25.83
C VAL A 115 -1.80 -4.52 -26.35
N GLU A 116 -0.84 -3.93 -27.07
CA GLU A 116 0.35 -4.63 -27.56
C GLU A 116 1.22 -5.16 -26.42
N GLY A 117 1.41 -4.38 -25.36
CA GLY A 117 2.14 -4.80 -24.16
C GLY A 117 1.44 -5.98 -23.48
N HIS A 118 0.12 -5.89 -23.30
CA HIS A 118 -0.69 -6.98 -22.73
C HIS A 118 -0.61 -8.25 -23.57
N ARG A 119 -0.69 -8.14 -24.89
CA ARG A 119 -0.59 -9.29 -25.79
C ARG A 119 0.81 -9.91 -25.72
N ASN A 120 1.86 -9.09 -25.78
CA ASN A 120 3.24 -9.56 -25.75
C ASN A 120 3.56 -10.36 -24.48
N ILE A 121 3.20 -9.81 -23.31
CA ILE A 121 3.46 -10.48 -22.02
C ILE A 121 2.69 -11.81 -21.93
N SER A 122 1.45 -11.85 -22.42
CA SER A 122 0.62 -13.05 -22.41
C SER A 122 1.16 -14.13 -23.36
N GLU A 123 1.60 -13.75 -24.57
CA GLU A 123 2.22 -14.68 -25.53
C GLU A 123 3.53 -15.27 -24.98
N ILE A 124 4.34 -14.49 -24.25
CA ILE A 124 5.55 -15.00 -23.59
C ILE A 124 5.17 -16.02 -22.52
N HIS A 125 4.17 -15.71 -21.69
CA HIS A 125 3.71 -16.59 -20.63
C HIS A 125 3.14 -17.91 -21.17
N GLU A 126 2.32 -17.86 -22.22
CA GLU A 126 1.79 -19.05 -22.91
C GLU A 126 2.90 -19.97 -23.43
N LYS A 127 3.98 -19.40 -24.00
CA LYS A 127 5.14 -20.16 -24.48
C LYS A 127 5.96 -20.80 -23.35
N LEU A 128 6.06 -20.13 -22.21
CA LEU A 128 6.80 -20.62 -21.04
C LEU A 128 6.01 -21.62 -20.19
N GLY A 129 4.67 -21.57 -20.29
CA GLY A 129 3.74 -22.43 -19.55
C GLY A 129 3.06 -21.70 -18.40
N THR A 130 1.77 -22.02 -18.18
CA THR A 130 0.87 -21.32 -17.25
C THR A 130 1.28 -21.40 -15.77
N GLU A 131 2.09 -22.41 -15.41
CA GLU A 131 2.69 -22.60 -14.08
C GLU A 131 3.68 -21.47 -13.71
N GLN A 132 4.29 -20.83 -14.72
CA GLN A 132 5.26 -19.75 -14.51
C GLN A 132 4.57 -18.50 -13.98
N LYS A 133 5.22 -17.74 -13.10
CA LYS A 133 4.62 -16.56 -12.47
C LYS A 133 5.17 -15.28 -13.10
N MET A 134 4.27 -14.44 -13.61
CA MET A 134 4.61 -13.15 -14.22
C MET A 134 4.85 -12.03 -13.20
N TYR A 135 4.50 -12.26 -11.94
CA TYR A 135 4.58 -11.29 -10.86
C TYR A 135 5.67 -11.65 -9.84
N ILE A 136 6.06 -10.67 -9.03
CA ILE A 136 7.07 -10.83 -7.97
C ILE A 136 6.45 -11.66 -6.84
N ARG A 137 7.20 -12.60 -6.30
CA ARG A 137 6.86 -13.28 -5.03
C ARG A 137 7.94 -12.96 -4.00
N ALA A 138 7.63 -13.14 -2.73
CA ALA A 138 8.62 -13.00 -1.67
C ALA A 138 8.40 -14.01 -0.56
N GLU A 139 9.49 -14.50 0.03
CA GLU A 139 9.48 -15.08 1.37
C GLU A 139 9.39 -13.92 2.36
N VAL A 140 8.30 -13.89 3.13
CA VAL A 140 7.97 -12.79 4.04
C VAL A 140 7.84 -13.28 5.48
N GLU A 141 8.15 -12.38 6.40
CA GLU A 141 7.97 -12.56 7.84
C GLU A 141 6.94 -11.56 8.35
N LEU A 142 5.93 -12.05 9.06
CA LEU A 142 4.87 -11.20 9.61
C LEU A 142 5.42 -10.33 10.76
N ILE A 143 5.06 -9.06 10.73
CA ILE A 143 5.33 -8.11 11.81
C ILE A 143 4.08 -8.05 12.70
N PRO A 144 4.21 -8.22 14.03
CA PRO A 144 3.09 -8.08 14.96
C PRO A 144 2.36 -6.75 14.82
N GLU A 145 1.07 -6.75 15.10
CA GLU A 145 0.27 -5.52 15.17
C GLU A 145 0.67 -4.70 16.40
N ILE A 146 0.49 -3.38 16.29
CA ILE A 146 0.68 -2.46 17.41
C ILE A 146 -0.67 -2.36 18.13
N ASP A 147 -0.77 -3.00 19.30
CA ASP A 147 -2.00 -3.07 20.10
C ASP A 147 -2.05 -2.03 21.23
N ASP A 148 -1.05 -1.13 21.30
CA ASP A 148 -1.02 -0.07 22.31
C ASP A 148 -2.11 0.99 22.04
N ASN A 149 -2.62 1.58 23.12
CA ASN A 149 -3.60 2.66 23.03
C ASN A 149 -2.91 4.00 22.71
N VAL A 150 -3.61 4.84 21.95
CA VAL A 150 -3.23 6.25 21.74
C VAL A 150 -3.87 7.08 22.84
N SER A 151 -3.09 7.88 23.57
CA SER A 151 -3.66 8.80 24.56
C SER A 151 -4.33 10.00 23.87
N LEU A 152 -5.39 10.54 24.47
CA LEU A 152 -6.08 11.72 23.93
C LEU A 152 -5.15 12.93 23.82
N ASP A 153 -4.29 13.16 24.81
CA ASP A 153 -3.28 14.24 24.79
C ASP A 153 -2.28 14.08 23.62
N THR A 154 -1.84 12.85 23.36
CA THR A 154 -0.98 12.57 22.20
C THR A 154 -1.72 12.87 20.89
N TRP A 155 -2.97 12.42 20.78
CA TRP A 155 -3.80 12.63 19.60
C TRP A 155 -4.05 14.11 19.32
N GLU A 156 -4.47 14.89 20.32
CA GLU A 156 -4.70 16.33 20.20
C GLU A 156 -3.44 17.08 19.74
N LYS A 157 -2.26 16.67 20.25
CA LYS A 157 -0.97 17.21 19.80
C LYS A 157 -0.71 16.90 18.32
N LEU A 158 -0.95 15.67 17.87
CA LEU A 158 -0.78 15.30 16.46
C LEU A 158 -1.73 16.09 15.56
N VAL A 159 -3.00 16.24 15.95
CA VAL A 159 -3.98 17.05 15.21
C VAL A 159 -3.54 18.52 15.12
N SER A 160 -3.03 19.10 16.22
CA SER A 160 -2.50 20.46 16.21
C SER A 160 -1.30 20.61 15.26
N MET A 161 -0.36 19.66 15.29
CA MET A 161 0.78 19.63 14.37
C MET A 161 0.33 19.51 12.91
N TRP A 162 -0.64 18.65 12.64
CA TRP A 162 -1.22 18.50 11.30
C TRP A 162 -1.83 19.81 10.81
N LYS A 163 -2.68 20.47 11.62
CA LYS A 163 -3.27 21.77 11.27
C LYS A 163 -2.19 22.79 10.92
N ASN A 164 -1.15 22.90 11.75
CA ASN A 164 -0.04 23.82 11.52
C ASN A 164 0.70 23.51 10.21
N LYS A 165 0.96 22.23 9.91
CA LYS A 165 1.59 21.80 8.65
C LYS A 165 0.75 22.19 7.44
N ILE A 166 -0.55 21.92 7.45
CA ILE A 166 -1.43 22.22 6.32
C ILE A 166 -1.55 23.73 6.08
N ILE A 167 -1.67 24.54 7.15
CA ILE A 167 -1.70 26.01 7.04
C ILE A 167 -0.40 26.51 6.39
N HIS A 168 0.75 26.00 6.83
CA HIS A 168 2.04 26.42 6.28
C HIS A 168 2.19 26.02 4.81
N GLN A 169 1.72 24.83 4.42
CA GLN A 169 1.80 24.35 3.04
C GLN A 169 0.85 25.07 2.09
N ALA A 170 -0.27 25.60 2.59
CA ALA A 170 -1.22 26.35 1.80
C ALA A 170 -0.75 27.77 1.45
N LEU A 171 0.32 28.27 2.09
CA LEU A 171 0.82 29.61 1.84
C LEU A 171 1.14 29.84 0.35
N PRO A 172 0.75 31.00 -0.21
CA PRO A 172 0.22 32.19 0.47
C PRO A 172 -1.31 32.20 0.68
N GLN A 173 -2.02 31.12 0.35
CA GLN A 173 -3.47 31.04 0.53
C GLN A 173 -3.82 30.98 2.03
N ILE A 174 -4.81 31.76 2.44
CA ILE A 174 -5.29 31.76 3.83
C ILE A 174 -6.24 30.58 4.00
N VAL A 175 -5.92 29.71 4.95
CA VAL A 175 -6.78 28.60 5.37
C VAL A 175 -7.57 29.03 6.59
N GLU A 176 -8.90 29.04 6.50
CA GLU A 176 -9.75 29.29 7.66
C GLU A 176 -9.69 28.11 8.65
N PRO A 177 -9.60 28.36 9.96
CA PRO A 177 -9.48 27.28 10.96
C PRO A 177 -10.58 26.21 10.86
N HIS A 178 -11.83 26.64 10.65
CA HIS A 178 -12.98 25.73 10.54
C HIS A 178 -12.91 24.79 9.33
N SER A 179 -12.23 25.19 8.25
CA SER A 179 -12.07 24.34 7.07
C SER A 179 -11.26 23.08 7.37
N LEU A 180 -10.29 23.17 8.29
CA LEU A 180 -9.50 22.02 8.71
C LEU A 180 -10.29 21.10 9.65
N ASP A 181 -11.17 21.65 10.48
CA ASP A 181 -12.09 20.85 11.30
C ASP A 181 -13.04 20.04 10.42
N HIS A 182 -13.58 20.64 9.35
CA HIS A 182 -14.40 19.89 8.38
C HIS A 182 -13.64 18.78 7.66
N VAL A 183 -12.34 18.94 7.42
CA VAL A 183 -11.52 17.84 6.88
C VAL A 183 -11.44 16.70 7.90
N LEU A 184 -11.17 17.01 9.18
CA LEU A 184 -11.13 15.99 10.23
C LEU A 184 -12.48 15.27 10.38
N GLU A 185 -13.59 16.01 10.35
CA GLU A 185 -14.94 15.44 10.39
C GLU A 185 -15.21 14.50 9.21
N LYS A 186 -14.84 14.91 7.99
CA LYS A 186 -15.04 14.12 6.77
C LYS A 186 -14.32 12.76 6.83
N TYR A 187 -13.15 12.72 7.46
CA TYR A 187 -12.36 11.50 7.67
C TYR A 187 -12.64 10.82 9.01
N TYR A 188 -13.69 11.23 9.74
CA TYR A 188 -14.09 10.68 11.04
C TYR A 188 -12.99 10.74 12.11
N LEU A 189 -12.17 11.79 12.07
CA LEU A 189 -11.03 12.01 12.97
C LEU A 189 -11.37 12.87 14.20
N THR A 190 -12.60 13.38 14.29
CA THR A 190 -13.10 14.05 15.49
C THR A 190 -13.55 13.00 16.50
N THR A 191 -12.69 12.68 17.47
CA THR A 191 -12.91 11.61 18.46
C THR A 191 -12.28 11.91 19.81
N GLU A 192 -12.86 11.35 20.87
CA GLU A 192 -12.28 11.31 22.23
C GLU A 192 -11.57 9.98 22.53
N MET A 193 -11.70 8.99 21.63
CA MET A 193 -11.11 7.65 21.75
C MET A 193 -10.26 7.35 20.51
N PRO A 194 -9.06 7.95 20.41
CA PRO A 194 -8.19 7.77 19.25
C PRO A 194 -7.64 6.35 19.17
N THR A 195 -7.61 5.82 17.96
CA THR A 195 -7.02 4.50 17.64
C THR A 195 -5.83 4.67 16.71
N ILE A 196 -5.06 3.59 16.54
CA ILE A 196 -3.98 3.56 15.56
C ILE A 196 -4.46 3.83 14.13
N ASP A 197 -5.68 3.38 13.78
CA ASP A 197 -6.28 3.62 12.47
C ASP A 197 -6.42 5.13 12.21
N TYR A 198 -6.77 5.91 13.23
CA TYR A 198 -6.88 7.37 13.11
C TYR A 198 -5.51 8.03 12.95
N VAL A 199 -4.47 7.49 13.59
CA VAL A 199 -3.09 7.95 13.39
C VAL A 199 -2.65 7.69 11.95
N TYR A 200 -2.97 6.52 11.37
CA TYR A 200 -2.72 6.23 9.97
C TYR A 200 -3.49 7.15 9.03
N SER A 201 -4.78 7.37 9.27
CA SER A 201 -5.60 8.28 8.47
C SER A 201 -5.11 9.72 8.55
N LEU A 202 -4.76 10.23 9.75
CA LEU A 202 -4.18 11.57 9.93
C LEU A 202 -2.85 11.71 9.17
N SER A 203 -2.03 10.66 9.19
CA SER A 203 -0.77 10.62 8.45
C SER A 203 -1.01 10.69 6.95
N ALA A 204 -1.97 9.91 6.44
CA ALA A 204 -2.32 9.88 5.02
C ALA A 204 -2.79 11.25 4.50
N ILE A 205 -3.63 11.97 5.26
CA ILE A 205 -4.07 13.33 4.88
C ILE A 205 -3.00 14.41 5.14
N GLY A 206 -1.94 14.08 5.88
CA GLY A 206 -0.81 14.98 6.17
C GLY A 206 0.40 14.79 5.25
N ALA A 207 0.49 13.68 4.53
CA ALA A 207 1.60 13.37 3.64
C ALA A 207 1.43 14.04 2.26
N LYS A 208 2.56 14.43 1.66
CA LYS A 208 2.59 14.99 0.29
C LYS A 208 2.61 13.91 -0.78
N ASP A 209 3.28 12.80 -0.50
CA ASP A 209 3.45 11.68 -1.38
C ASP A 209 3.59 10.37 -0.56
N PRO A 210 3.42 9.19 -1.20
CA PRO A 210 3.46 7.91 -0.50
C PRO A 210 4.79 7.59 0.20
N HIS A 211 5.93 8.16 -0.24
CA HIS A 211 7.23 7.91 0.38
C HIS A 211 7.33 8.54 1.77
N GLU A 212 6.60 9.62 2.03
CA GLU A 212 6.49 10.19 3.39
C GLU A 212 5.74 9.25 4.37
N LEU A 213 4.92 8.31 3.86
CA LEU A 213 4.16 7.34 4.66
C LEU A 213 4.94 6.04 4.93
N GLN A 214 5.94 5.71 4.10
CA GLN A 214 6.71 4.49 4.25
C GLN A 214 7.38 4.37 5.64
N PRO A 215 8.00 5.42 6.21
CA PRO A 215 8.53 5.34 7.57
C PRO A 215 7.44 5.03 8.61
N ILE A 216 6.22 5.54 8.44
CA ILE A 216 5.12 5.33 9.38
C ILE A 216 4.68 3.86 9.34
N LEU A 217 4.63 3.26 8.15
CA LEU A 217 4.34 1.83 8.00
C LEU A 217 5.42 0.97 8.70
N GLU A 218 6.67 1.38 8.63
CA GLU A 218 7.83 0.67 9.19
C GLU A 218 7.94 0.73 10.73
N ALA A 219 7.12 1.54 11.41
CA ALA A 219 7.15 1.65 12.87
C ALA A 219 6.77 0.34 13.56
N ASN A 220 7.53 -0.12 14.56
CA ASN A 220 7.31 -1.44 15.19
C ASN A 220 6.58 -1.39 16.54
N ASN A 221 6.37 -0.20 17.09
CA ASN A 221 5.65 0.05 18.34
C ASN A 221 5.04 1.45 18.30
N MET A 222 4.18 1.74 19.27
CA MET A 222 3.45 3.01 19.31
C MET A 222 4.37 4.22 19.48
N ASP A 223 5.41 4.16 20.31
CA ASP A 223 6.31 5.29 20.52
C ASP A 223 7.06 5.69 19.24
N ASP A 224 7.62 4.71 18.51
CA ASP A 224 8.25 4.91 17.20
C ASP A 224 7.24 5.44 16.17
N LEU A 225 6.03 4.89 16.15
CA LEU A 225 4.95 5.37 15.27
C LEU A 225 4.66 6.84 15.50
N ILE A 226 4.39 7.23 16.75
CA ILE A 226 4.08 8.61 17.11
C ILE A 226 5.26 9.54 16.79
N GLN A 227 6.50 9.10 17.01
CA GLN A 227 7.68 9.90 16.68
C GLN A 227 7.80 10.15 15.16
N ARG A 228 7.61 9.13 14.33
CA ARG A 228 7.65 9.27 12.87
C ARG A 228 6.51 10.13 12.33
N VAL A 229 5.33 10.04 12.95
CA VAL A 229 4.19 10.92 12.60
C VAL A 229 4.50 12.37 12.98
N LYS A 230 5.13 12.63 14.14
CA LYS A 230 5.59 13.98 14.49
C LYS A 230 6.59 14.52 13.48
N GLU A 231 7.54 13.71 13.05
CA GLU A 231 8.52 14.08 12.01
C GLU A 231 7.85 14.40 10.67
N LEU A 232 6.87 13.58 10.27
CA LEU A 232 6.03 13.85 9.10
C LEU A 232 5.33 15.21 9.23
N LEU A 233 4.73 15.47 10.39
CA LEU A 233 3.89 16.65 10.62
C LEU A 233 4.71 17.91 10.98
N THR A 234 6.03 17.80 11.11
CA THR A 234 6.90 18.95 11.39
C THR A 234 7.08 19.78 10.13
N VAL A 235 6.81 21.08 10.25
CA VAL A 235 7.09 22.06 9.20
C VAL A 235 8.60 22.18 9.04
N LYS A 236 9.11 21.93 7.83
CA LYS A 236 10.50 22.15 7.45
C LYS A 236 10.68 23.51 6.80
#